data_AF-A0A087RNZ2-F1
#
_entry.id   AF-A0A087RNZ2-F1
#
_cell.length_a   1.000
_cell.length_b   1.000
_cell.length_c   1.000
_cell.angle_alpha   90.00
_cell.angle_beta   90.00
_cell.angle_gamma   90.00
#
_symmetry.space_group_name_H-M   'P 1'
#
loop_
_entity.id
_entity.type
_entity.pdbx_description
1 polymer ?
#
loop_
_entity_poly.entity_id
_entity_poly.type
_entity_poly.pdbx_seq_one_letter_code
_entity_poly.pdbx_strand_id
1 'polypeptide(L)' 'MVSGNQIRLNRILRKGRMLCIPMDHGISNGPIEGLEDPASTIYKCEGHGLTSVIINKGIIKSLPKPPKVGVLVHF' A
#
# COMPACT_ATOMS: atom_id res chain seq x y z
N MET A 1 6.99 -19.61 -19.66
CA MET A 1 5.89 -18.64 -19.86
C MET A 1 5.63 -17.95 -18.52
N VAL A 2 5.52 -16.63 -18.49
CA VAL A 2 5.27 -15.87 -17.24
C VAL A 2 3.76 -15.76 -17.03
N SER A 3 3.26 -16.06 -15.83
CA SER A 3 1.83 -15.93 -15.51
C SER A 3 1.45 -14.50 -15.06
N GLY A 4 0.18 -14.11 -15.22
CA GLY A 4 -0.31 -12.83 -14.69
C GLY A 4 -0.13 -12.67 -13.18
N ASN A 5 -0.22 -13.78 -12.42
CA ASN A 5 0.09 -13.79 -10.99
C ASN A 5 1.55 -13.42 -10.72
N GLN A 6 2.47 -13.97 -11.51
CA GLN A 6 3.90 -13.71 -11.36
C GLN A 6 4.25 -12.25 -11.68
N ILE A 7 3.61 -11.65 -12.68
CA ILE A 7 3.74 -10.22 -12.98
C ILE A 7 3.24 -9.35 -11.81
N ARG A 8 2.08 -9.67 -11.23
CA ARG A 8 1.53 -8.91 -10.08
C ARG A 8 2.38 -9.07 -8.82
N LEU A 9 2.83 -10.29 -8.51
CA LEU A 9 3.72 -10.55 -7.38
C LEU A 9 5.04 -9.78 -7.49
N ASN A 10 5.63 -9.69 -8.69
CA ASN A 10 6.84 -8.90 -8.93
C ASN A 10 6.68 -7.39 -8.66
N ARG A 11 5.45 -6.85 -8.61
CA ARG A 11 5.21 -5.43 -8.28
C ARG A 11 5.16 -5.16 -6.78
N ILE A 12 4.87 -6.18 -5.96
CA ILE A 12 4.67 -6.03 -4.50
C ILE A 12 5.76 -6.72 -3.66
N LEU A 13 6.59 -7.57 -4.30
CA LEU A 13 7.69 -8.29 -3.66
C LEU A 13 9.05 -7.79 -4.14
N ARG A 14 10.04 -7.87 -3.25
CA ARG A 14 11.46 -7.71 -3.58
C ARG A 14 12.22 -8.96 -3.17
N LYS A 15 12.82 -9.66 -4.15
CA LYS A 15 13.50 -10.96 -3.92
C LYS A 15 12.61 -11.98 -3.19
N GLY A 16 11.34 -12.08 -3.60
CA GLY A 16 10.35 -13.00 -3.01
C GLY A 16 9.86 -12.61 -1.62
N ARG A 17 10.28 -11.47 -1.06
CA ARG A 17 9.89 -10.99 0.28
C ARG A 17 9.08 -9.71 0.19
N MET A 18 8.21 -9.52 1.17
CA MET A 18 7.37 -8.34 1.31
C MET A 18 7.73 -7.59 2.59
N LEU A 19 7.87 -6.27 2.49
CA LEU A 19 7.78 -5.35 3.62
C LEU A 19 6.58 -4.45 3.30
N CYS A 20 5.47 -4.67 4.01
CA CYS A 20 4.19 -4.03 3.73
C CYS A 20 3.64 -3.32 4.97
N ILE A 21 3.07 -2.14 4.76
CA ILE A 21 2.33 -1.41 5.81
C ILE A 21 0.83 -1.57 5.54
N PRO A 22 0.07 -2.13 6.50
CA PRO A 22 -1.38 -2.21 6.40
C PRO A 22 -2.09 -0.96 6.93
N MET A 23 -2.98 -0.39 6.12
CA MET A 23 -3.82 0.77 6.46
C MET A 23 -5.22 0.64 5.84
N ASP A 24 -5.64 -0.56 5.49
CA ASP A 24 -6.97 -0.84 4.94
C ASP A 24 -8.08 -0.79 6.00
N HIS A 25 -7.71 -1.00 7.26
CA HIS A 25 -8.58 -0.89 8.42
C HIS A 25 -8.43 0.48 9.09
N GLY A 26 -9.56 1.12 9.39
CA GLY A 26 -9.61 2.46 9.99
C GLY A 26 -10.98 3.10 9.83
N ILE A 27 -11.60 2.97 8.66
CA ILE A 27 -12.94 3.52 8.42
C ILE A 27 -13.98 2.90 9.38
N SER A 28 -13.91 1.59 9.62
CA SER A 28 -14.86 0.88 10.49
C SER A 28 -14.68 1.17 11.99
N ASN A 29 -13.49 1.63 12.40
CA ASN A 29 -13.16 1.88 13.81
C ASN A 29 -13.20 3.37 14.17
N GLY A 30 -13.55 4.25 13.22
CA GLY A 30 -13.36 5.69 13.35
C GLY A 30 -11.90 6.12 13.15
N PRO A 31 -11.59 7.42 13.22
CA PRO A 31 -10.23 7.92 13.04
C PRO A 31 -9.29 7.27 14.06
N ILE A 32 -8.33 6.49 13.56
CA ILE A 32 -7.26 5.89 14.37
C ILE A 32 -6.14 6.92 14.48
N GLU A 33 -5.68 7.18 15.70
CA GLU A 33 -4.56 8.08 15.96
C GLU A 33 -3.33 7.68 15.14
N GLY A 34 -2.79 8.62 14.37
CA GLY A 34 -1.64 8.43 13.48
C GLY A 34 -1.96 7.86 12.09
N LEU A 35 -3.23 7.54 11.79
CA LEU A 35 -3.70 7.12 10.46
C LEU A 35 -4.69 8.11 9.83
N GLU A 36 -4.76 9.34 10.34
CA GLU A 36 -5.60 10.40 9.80
C GLU A 36 -5.14 10.85 8.41
N ASP A 37 -3.84 10.73 8.14
CA ASP A 37 -3.22 11.01 6.84
C ASP A 37 -2.37 9.82 6.35
N PRO A 38 -3.02 8.77 5.79
CA PRO A 38 -2.31 7.62 5.24
C PRO A 38 -1.37 7.99 4.08
N ALA A 39 -1.70 9.04 3.32
CA ALA A 39 -0.90 9.46 2.17
C ALA A 39 0.48 9.97 2.61
N SER A 40 0.52 10.80 3.65
CA SER A 40 1.78 11.27 4.25
C SER A 40 2.65 10.11 4.73
N THR A 41 2.05 9.12 5.41
CA THR A 41 2.77 7.91 5.85
C THR A 41 3.34 7.12 4.66
N ILE A 42 2.54 6.90 3.61
CA ILE A 42 3.01 6.21 2.39
C ILE A 42 4.22 6.92 1.79
N TYR A 43 4.12 8.24 1.56
CA TYR A 43 5.17 8.97 0.86
C TYR A 43 6.44 9.17 1.69
N LYS A 44 6.33 9.20 3.03
CA LYS A 44 7.50 9.17 3.91
C LYS A 44 8.22 7.82 3.83
N CYS A 45 7.49 6.71 3.66
CA CYS A 45 8.05 5.36 3.71
C CYS A 45 8.47 4.78 2.34
N GLU A 46 7.92 5.25 1.21
CA GLU A 46 8.14 4.66 -0.11
C GLU A 46 9.60 4.70 -0.61
N GLY A 47 10.46 5.50 0.01
CA GLY A 47 11.90 5.55 -0.25
C GLY A 47 12.78 4.70 0.68
N HIS A 48 12.21 4.10 1.72
CA HIS A 48 12.95 3.49 2.83
C HIS A 48 12.93 1.96 2.82
N GLY A 49 12.77 1.35 1.64
CA GLY A 49 12.82 -0.10 1.46
C GLY A 49 11.47 -0.81 1.60
N LEU A 50 10.39 -0.06 1.75
CA LEU A 50 9.01 -0.55 1.63
C LEU A 50 8.81 -1.20 0.25
N THR A 51 8.13 -2.35 0.20
CA THR A 51 7.83 -3.02 -1.08
C THR A 51 6.41 -2.78 -1.53
N SER A 52 5.47 -2.68 -0.58
CA SER A 52 4.06 -2.47 -0.88
C SER A 52 3.28 -1.83 0.27
N VAL A 53 2.07 -1.38 -0.01
CA VAL A 53 1.06 -1.02 1.00
C VAL A 53 -0.25 -1.74 0.72
N ILE A 54 -1.03 -2.01 1.77
CA ILE A 54 -2.43 -2.44 1.64
C ILE A 54 -3.34 -1.36 2.19
N ILE A 55 -4.29 -0.92 1.36
CA ILE A 55 -5.18 0.21 1.61
C ILE A 55 -6.59 -0.10 1.13
N ASN A 56 -7.60 0.64 1.61
CA ASN A 56 -8.98 0.48 1.13
C ASN A 56 -9.30 1.38 -0.07
N LYS A 57 -10.47 1.14 -0.69
CA LYS A 57 -10.99 1.91 -1.83
C LYS A 57 -11.12 3.43 -1.60
N GLY A 58 -11.27 3.87 -0.35
CA GLY A 58 -11.35 5.29 0.00
C GLY A 58 -9.98 5.95 -0.10
N ILE A 59 -8.97 5.35 0.53
CA ILE A 59 -7.61 5.86 0.56
C ILE A 59 -7.00 5.91 -0.84
N ILE A 60 -7.16 4.86 -1.66
CA ILE A 60 -6.60 4.86 -3.02
C ILE A 60 -7.16 6.01 -3.88
N LYS A 61 -8.43 6.40 -3.68
CA LYS A 61 -9.07 7.52 -4.39
C LYS A 61 -8.63 8.89 -3.88
N SER A 62 -8.14 8.98 -2.64
CA SER A 62 -7.69 10.24 -2.04
C SER A 62 -6.19 10.48 -2.20
N LEU A 63 -5.42 9.51 -2.71
CA LEU A 63 -3.97 9.71 -2.93
C LEU A 63 -3.73 10.86 -3.93
N PRO A 64 -2.92 11.87 -3.58
CA PRO A 64 -2.62 12.99 -4.49
C PRO A 64 -1.74 12.58 -5.67
N LYS A 65 -1.01 11.46 -5.56
CA LYS A 65 -0.17 10.90 -6.63
C LYS A 65 0.02 9.38 -6.46
N PRO A 66 0.36 8.65 -7.54
CA PRO A 66 0.71 7.25 -7.45
C PRO A 66 1.93 7.03 -6.53
N PRO A 67 1.90 6.04 -5.61
CA PRO A 67 3.06 5.69 -4.81
C PRO A 67 4.12 4.98 -5.66
N LYS A 68 5.38 5.01 -5.20
CA LYS A 68 6.51 4.33 -5.85
C LYS A 68 6.61 2.83 -5.52
N VAL A 69 5.79 2.37 -4.58
CA VAL A 69 5.74 0.97 -4.12
C VAL A 69 4.48 0.27 -4.63
N GLY A 70 4.46 -1.05 -4.56
CA GLY A 70 3.28 -1.83 -4.95
C GLY A 70 2.05 -1.52 -4.09
N VAL A 71 0.86 -1.65 -4.67
CA VAL A 71 -0.40 -1.36 -3.97
C VAL A 71 -1.30 -2.59 -4.01
N LEU A 72 -1.83 -2.95 -2.84
CA LEU A 72 -2.91 -3.92 -2.65
C LEU A 72 -4.15 -3.13 -2.22
N VAL A 73 -5.30 -3.41 -2.85
CA VAL A 73 -6.55 -2.72 -2.51
C VAL A 73 -7.53 -3.71 -1.87
N HIS A 74 -7.93 -3.40 -0.64
CA HIS A 74 -9.05 -4.01 0.06
C HIS A 74 -10.35 -3.34 -0.40
N PHE A 75 -11.32 -4.15 -0.83
CA PHE A 75 -12.61 -3.68 -1.35
C PHE A 75 -13.75 -3.84 -0.35
#